data_AF-A0A2V8KWN6-F1
#
_entry.id   AF-A0A2V8KWN6-F1
#
_cell.length_a   1.000
_cell.length_b   1.000
_cell.length_c   1.000
_cell.angle_alpha   90.00
_cell.angle_beta   90.00
_cell.angle_gamma   90.00
#
_symmetry.space_group_name_H-M   'P 1'
#
loop_
_entity.id
_entity.type
_entity.pdbx_description
1 polymer ?
#
loop_
_entity_poly.entity_id
_entity_poly.type
_entity_poly.pdbx_seq_one_letter_code
_entity_poly.pdbx_strand_id
1 'polypeptide(L)'
;MPRILIVDDEPGIRQSLKGVFEDEGFQTEAVSSGEECLKKLEQAAYDLVLLDIWLPGIDGIETLRRLREKSSKTHVIMISGHATIATAVTATKLGAYDFIEKPLSLEHTLLIARNALSHRRLQQTNDLLRHQLEQRFNIVGESVPTKALRKQIAIVAPTNSRILIYGESGTGKELVSRNIHFMSHRAAAPFVEVNCAAIPEELIESELFGHTKGSFTGASDPKKGKFELADGGTLFLDEIGDMSLKTQAKV
;
A
#
# COMPACT_ATOMS: atom_id res chain seq x y z
N MET A 1 5.51 -20.30 3.55
CA MET A 1 4.48 -20.75 2.59
C MET A 1 3.16 -20.12 3.02
N PRO A 2 2.32 -19.64 2.08
CA PRO A 2 1.06 -19.00 2.44
C PRO A 2 0.14 -19.95 3.22
N ARG A 3 -0.50 -19.44 4.27
CA ARG A 3 -1.46 -20.19 5.09
C ARG A 3 -2.89 -19.82 4.74
N ILE A 4 -3.70 -20.81 4.39
CA ILE A 4 -5.11 -20.65 4.01
C ILE A 4 -5.97 -21.31 5.09
N LEU A 5 -6.98 -20.58 5.58
CA LEU A 5 -8.01 -21.12 6.47
C LEU A 5 -9.30 -21.30 5.68
N ILE A 6 -9.84 -22.51 5.68
CA ILE A 6 -11.08 -22.86 5.00
C ILE A 6 -12.17 -23.01 6.06
N VAL A 7 -13.29 -22.31 5.87
CA VAL A 7 -14.41 -22.29 6.82
C VAL A 7 -15.68 -22.60 6.04
N ASP A 8 -16.21 -23.79 6.25
CA ASP A 8 -17.42 -24.30 5.60
C ASP A 8 -18.00 -25.39 6.49
N ASP A 9 -19.31 -25.49 6.66
CA ASP A 9 -19.93 -26.52 7.51
C ASP A 9 -19.98 -27.88 6.81
N GLU A 10 -19.93 -27.92 5.48
CA GLU A 10 -19.92 -29.13 4.66
C GLU A 10 -18.54 -29.82 4.64
N PRO A 11 -18.40 -31.04 5.18
CA PRO A 11 -17.11 -31.75 5.21
C PRO A 11 -16.53 -32.01 3.82
N GLY A 12 -17.39 -32.26 2.82
CA GLY A 12 -16.96 -32.50 1.44
C GLY A 12 -16.26 -31.30 0.83
N ILE A 13 -16.81 -30.10 1.01
CA ILE A 13 -16.21 -28.86 0.51
C ILE A 13 -14.88 -28.59 1.20
N ARG A 14 -14.82 -28.74 2.53
CA ARG A 14 -13.55 -28.61 3.27
C ARG A 14 -12.49 -29.56 2.73
N GLN A 15 -12.82 -30.83 2.51
CA GLN A 15 -11.87 -31.82 2.04
C GLN A 15 -11.39 -31.54 0.61
N SER A 16 -12.31 -31.19 -0.30
CA SER A 16 -11.97 -30.87 -1.69
C SER A 16 -11.09 -29.63 -1.81
N LEU A 17 -11.46 -28.53 -1.14
CA LEU A 17 -10.64 -27.32 -1.14
C LEU A 17 -9.29 -27.58 -0.49
N LYS A 18 -9.27 -28.26 0.66
CA LYS A 18 -8.02 -28.58 1.36
C LYS A 18 -7.06 -29.35 0.46
N GLY A 19 -7.53 -30.43 -0.18
CA GLY A 19 -6.70 -31.24 -1.08
C GLY A 19 -6.13 -30.43 -2.25
N VAL A 20 -6.98 -29.66 -2.93
CA VAL A 20 -6.56 -28.84 -4.09
C VAL A 20 -5.53 -27.77 -3.70
N PHE A 21 -5.70 -27.11 -2.56
CA PHE A 21 -4.72 -26.13 -2.10
C PHE A 21 -3.42 -26.77 -1.59
N GLU A 22 -3.48 -27.95 -0.96
CA GLU A 22 -2.29 -28.69 -0.55
C GLU A 22 -1.48 -29.20 -1.76
N ASP A 23 -2.15 -29.70 -2.80
CA ASP A 23 -1.52 -30.12 -4.06
C ASP A 23 -0.78 -28.97 -4.76
N GLU A 24 -1.28 -27.75 -4.58
CA GLU A 24 -0.68 -26.50 -5.07
C GLU A 24 0.40 -25.93 -4.12
N GLY A 25 0.74 -26.66 -3.06
CA GLY A 25 1.83 -26.30 -2.14
C GLY A 25 1.46 -25.24 -1.10
N PHE A 26 0.17 -25.02 -0.82
CA PHE A 26 -0.27 -24.14 0.26
C PHE A 26 -0.39 -24.90 1.58
N GLN A 27 -0.19 -24.20 2.70
CA GLN A 27 -0.52 -24.74 4.02
C GLN A 27 -1.99 -24.46 4.30
N THR A 28 -2.76 -25.50 4.59
CA THR A 28 -4.20 -25.36 4.78
C THR A 28 -4.64 -25.87 6.14
N GLU A 29 -5.59 -25.16 6.74
CA GLU A 29 -6.38 -25.63 7.87
C GLU A 29 -7.85 -25.45 7.53
N ALA A 30 -8.69 -26.32 8.07
CA ALA A 30 -10.13 -26.25 7.83
C ALA A 30 -10.89 -26.34 9.16
N VAL A 31 -11.92 -25.51 9.31
CA VAL A 31 -12.82 -25.45 10.47
C VAL A 31 -14.27 -25.42 9.99
N SER A 32 -15.22 -25.76 10.86
CA SER A 32 -16.63 -25.92 10.48
C SER A 32 -17.56 -24.81 10.97
N SER A 33 -17.02 -23.78 11.63
CA SER A 33 -17.83 -22.69 12.19
C SER A 33 -17.08 -21.35 12.17
N GLY A 34 -17.85 -20.25 12.19
CA GLY A 34 -17.29 -18.91 12.30
C GLY A 34 -16.55 -18.69 13.62
N GLU A 35 -17.04 -19.27 14.71
CA GLU A 35 -16.41 -19.19 16.03
C GLU A 35 -15.03 -19.85 16.04
N GLU A 36 -14.89 -21.04 15.45
CA GLU A 36 -13.59 -21.70 15.30
C GLU A 36 -12.64 -20.91 14.40
N CYS A 37 -13.17 -20.30 13.33
CA CYS A 37 -12.40 -19.42 12.46
C CYS A 37 -11.78 -18.25 13.23
N LEU A 38 -12.61 -17.53 14.02
CA LEU A 38 -12.14 -16.42 14.86
C LEU A 38 -11.09 -16.88 15.87
N LYS A 39 -11.30 -18.03 16.52
CA LYS A 39 -10.36 -18.60 17.48
C LYS A 39 -9.02 -18.97 16.82
N LYS A 40 -9.04 -19.55 15.62
CA LYS A 40 -7.82 -19.87 14.87
C LYS A 40 -7.04 -18.62 14.48
N LEU A 41 -7.72 -17.58 14.02
CA LEU A 41 -7.11 -16.30 13.64
C LEU A 41 -6.52 -15.53 14.83
N GLU A 42 -6.95 -15.81 16.06
CA GLU A 42 -6.31 -15.31 17.29
C GLU A 42 -5.02 -16.06 17.64
N GLN A 43 -4.95 -17.35 17.32
CA GLN A 43 -3.81 -18.22 17.65
C GLN A 43 -2.70 -18.17 16.61
N ALA A 44 -3.04 -17.85 15.36
CA ALA A 44 -2.12 -17.90 14.24
C ALA A 44 -2.48 -16.88 13.15
N ALA A 45 -1.45 -16.41 12.45
CA ALA A 45 -1.64 -15.61 11.25
C ALA A 45 -1.96 -16.50 10.03
N TYR A 46 -3.00 -16.11 9.29
CA TYR A 46 -3.37 -16.68 7.99
C TYR A 46 -3.28 -15.61 6.91
N ASP A 47 -2.91 -16.05 5.71
CA ASP A 47 -2.77 -15.19 4.53
C ASP A 47 -4.11 -14.99 3.81
N LEU A 48 -4.95 -16.00 3.82
CA LEU A 48 -6.26 -16.02 3.19
C LEU A 48 -7.26 -16.81 4.04
N VAL A 49 -8.50 -16.35 4.08
CA VAL A 49 -9.64 -17.10 4.61
C VAL A 49 -10.64 -17.32 3.47
N LEU A 50 -11.04 -18.57 3.26
CA LEU A 50 -12.22 -18.92 2.47
C LEU A 50 -13.37 -19.14 3.45
N LEU A 51 -14.43 -18.33 3.35
CA LEU A 51 -15.46 -18.26 4.37
C LEU A 51 -16.85 -18.46 3.76
N ASP A 52 -17.50 -19.58 4.08
CA ASP A 52 -18.91 -19.75 3.74
C ASP A 52 -19.78 -18.72 4.47
N ILE A 53 -20.79 -18.20 3.78
CA ILE A 53 -21.77 -17.28 4.34
C ILE A 53 -22.69 -18.01 5.31
N TRP A 54 -23.13 -19.22 4.95
CA TRP A 54 -24.12 -19.95 5.73
C TRP A 54 -23.41 -20.92 6.65
N LEU A 55 -23.18 -20.51 7.89
CA LEU A 55 -22.53 -21.33 8.91
C LEU A 55 -23.48 -21.54 10.09
N PRO A 56 -23.35 -22.67 10.82
CA PRO A 56 -24.02 -22.83 12.10
C PRO A 56 -23.42 -21.89 13.15
N GLY A 57 -24.28 -21.31 13.99
CA GLY A 57 -23.85 -20.33 15.00
C GLY A 57 -23.80 -18.93 14.42
N ILE A 58 -22.63 -18.26 14.47
CA ILE A 58 -22.43 -17.01 13.76
C ILE A 58 -22.26 -17.26 12.25
N ASP A 59 -22.97 -16.48 11.44
CA ASP A 59 -22.87 -16.58 9.98
C ASP A 59 -21.53 -15.99 9.46
N GLY A 60 -21.24 -16.22 8.19
CA GLY A 60 -20.00 -15.76 7.57
C GLY A 60 -19.90 -14.23 7.45
N ILE A 61 -21.03 -13.52 7.32
CA ILE A 61 -21.04 -12.06 7.24
C ILE A 61 -20.69 -11.44 8.61
N GLU A 62 -21.27 -11.97 9.67
CA GLU A 62 -20.96 -11.62 11.05
C GLU A 62 -19.51 -11.95 11.39
N THR A 63 -19.01 -13.10 10.93
CA THR A 63 -17.61 -13.50 11.09
C THR A 63 -16.68 -12.49 10.41
N LEU A 64 -16.97 -12.11 9.16
CA LEU A 64 -16.21 -11.09 8.43
C LEU A 64 -16.24 -9.74 9.17
N ARG A 65 -17.41 -9.31 9.66
CA ARG A 65 -17.56 -8.07 10.43
C ARG A 65 -16.63 -8.04 11.65
N ARG A 66 -16.66 -9.11 12.46
CA ARG A 66 -15.78 -9.23 13.65
C ARG A 66 -14.29 -9.25 13.30
N LEU A 67 -13.91 -9.86 12.17
CA LEU A 67 -12.52 -9.84 11.71
C LEU A 67 -12.06 -8.42 11.36
N ARG A 68 -12.95 -7.62 10.76
CA ARG A 68 -12.64 -6.25 10.34
C ARG A 68 -12.64 -5.28 11.52
N GLU A 69 -13.51 -5.46 12.51
CA GLU A 69 -13.49 -4.73 13.78
C GLU A 69 -12.15 -4.91 14.53
N LYS A 70 -11.53 -6.09 14.43
CA LYS A 70 -10.18 -6.36 14.97
C LYS A 70 -9.03 -5.86 14.09
N SER A 71 -9.32 -5.06 13.05
CA SER A 71 -8.33 -4.56 12.09
C SER A 71 -7.49 -5.65 11.43
N SER A 72 -8.06 -6.85 11.23
CA SER A 72 -7.35 -7.93 10.56
C SER A 72 -7.02 -7.54 9.12
N LYS A 73 -5.73 -7.59 8.76
CA LYS A 73 -5.25 -7.41 7.39
C LYS A 73 -5.48 -8.64 6.51
N THR A 74 -6.17 -9.67 7.02
CA THR A 74 -6.36 -10.91 6.27
C THR A 74 -7.36 -10.77 5.14
N HIS A 75 -6.97 -11.21 3.94
CA HIS A 75 -7.87 -11.34 2.81
C HIS A 75 -8.92 -12.42 3.11
N VAL A 76 -10.17 -12.08 2.85
CA VAL A 76 -11.30 -12.99 3.04
C VAL A 76 -12.03 -13.10 1.72
N ILE A 77 -12.20 -14.32 1.21
CA ILE A 77 -13.06 -14.61 0.06
C ILE A 77 -14.31 -15.27 0.61
N MET A 78 -15.46 -14.70 0.31
CA MET A 78 -16.74 -15.27 0.72
C MET A 78 -17.17 -16.36 -0.24
N ILE A 79 -17.75 -17.45 0.28
CA ILE A 79 -18.33 -18.54 -0.49
C ILE A 79 -19.83 -18.59 -0.17
N SER A 80 -20.70 -18.84 -1.15
CA SER A 80 -22.14 -19.08 -0.86
C SER A 80 -22.84 -19.82 -1.97
N GLY A 81 -23.74 -20.76 -1.63
CA GLY A 81 -24.65 -21.40 -2.59
C GLY A 81 -25.97 -20.68 -2.83
N HIS A 82 -26.25 -19.61 -2.08
CA HIS A 82 -27.43 -18.75 -2.24
C HIS A 82 -26.98 -17.31 -2.44
N ALA A 83 -26.14 -17.10 -3.44
CA ALA A 83 -25.64 -15.79 -3.79
C ALA A 83 -26.78 -14.90 -4.29
N THR A 84 -26.99 -13.77 -3.63
CA THR A 84 -27.71 -12.65 -4.24
C THR A 84 -26.71 -11.54 -4.51
N ILE A 85 -26.97 -10.72 -5.52
CA ILE A 85 -26.15 -9.52 -5.78
C ILE A 85 -26.07 -8.65 -4.51
N ALA A 86 -27.15 -8.59 -3.72
CA ALA A 86 -27.19 -7.84 -2.48
C ALA A 86 -26.21 -8.38 -1.41
N THR A 87 -26.13 -9.70 -1.21
CA THR A 87 -25.19 -10.31 -0.24
C THR A 87 -23.74 -10.15 -0.69
N ALA A 88 -23.45 -10.32 -1.99
CA ALA A 88 -22.10 -10.09 -2.52
C ALA A 88 -21.65 -8.63 -2.34
N VAL A 89 -22.50 -7.66 -2.69
CA VAL A 89 -22.23 -6.23 -2.50
C VAL A 89 -22.00 -5.89 -1.02
N THR A 90 -22.78 -6.50 -0.12
CA THR A 90 -22.63 -6.29 1.33
C THR A 90 -21.30 -6.81 1.83
N ALA A 91 -20.90 -8.03 1.42
CA ALA A 91 -19.61 -8.61 1.77
C ALA A 91 -18.43 -7.74 1.29
N THR A 92 -18.46 -7.27 0.04
CA THR A 92 -17.40 -6.39 -0.49
C THR A 92 -17.34 -5.06 0.27
N LYS A 93 -18.48 -4.46 0.63
CA LYS A 93 -18.52 -3.23 1.45
C LYS A 93 -17.96 -3.44 2.85
N LEU A 94 -18.14 -4.63 3.42
CA LEU A 94 -17.54 -5.01 4.70
C LEU A 94 -16.04 -5.34 4.58
N GLY A 95 -15.49 -5.36 3.37
CA GLY A 95 -14.08 -5.57 3.11
C GLY A 95 -13.71 -7.02 2.81
N ALA A 96 -14.63 -7.84 2.32
CA ALA A 96 -14.25 -9.06 1.61
C ALA A 96 -13.41 -8.70 0.38
N TYR A 97 -12.40 -9.52 0.07
CA TYR A 97 -11.58 -9.37 -1.12
C TYR A 97 -12.37 -9.74 -2.38
N ASP A 98 -13.06 -10.88 -2.32
CA ASP A 98 -13.85 -11.39 -3.43
C ASP A 98 -14.97 -12.32 -2.92
N PHE A 99 -15.79 -12.80 -3.85
CA PHE A 99 -16.93 -13.66 -3.60
C PHE A 99 -16.99 -14.79 -4.64
N ILE A 100 -17.31 -16.01 -4.20
CA ILE A 100 -17.45 -17.22 -5.04
C ILE A 100 -18.80 -17.87 -4.79
N GLU A 101 -19.54 -18.12 -5.87
CA GLU A 101 -20.82 -18.83 -5.84
C GLU A 101 -20.61 -20.35 -5.87
N LYS A 102 -21.34 -21.11 -5.03
CA LYS A 102 -21.42 -22.58 -5.15
C LYS A 102 -22.40 -22.93 -6.31
N PRO A 103 -22.13 -23.95 -7.14
CA PRO A 103 -21.10 -24.97 -6.98
C PRO A 103 -19.69 -24.47 -7.32
N LEU A 104 -18.73 -24.82 -6.46
CA LEU A 104 -17.35 -24.37 -6.58
C LEU A 104 -16.65 -25.01 -7.77
N SER A 105 -16.13 -24.18 -8.68
CA SER A 105 -15.07 -24.60 -9.60
C SER A 105 -13.73 -24.50 -8.88
N LEU A 106 -13.03 -25.64 -8.75
CA LEU A 106 -11.73 -25.71 -8.07
C LEU A 106 -10.68 -24.85 -8.77
N GLU A 107 -10.66 -24.86 -10.10
CA GLU A 107 -9.75 -24.03 -10.90
C GLU A 107 -10.01 -22.53 -10.69
N HIS A 108 -11.28 -22.12 -10.70
CA HIS A 108 -11.65 -20.73 -10.47
C HIS A 108 -11.31 -20.28 -9.04
N THR A 109 -11.58 -21.14 -8.05
CA THR A 109 -11.28 -20.88 -6.65
C THR A 109 -9.77 -20.72 -6.41
N LEU A 110 -8.96 -21.58 -7.04
CA LEU A 110 -7.51 -21.46 -7.04
C LEU A 110 -7.01 -20.15 -7.66
N LEU A 111 -7.59 -19.74 -8.79
CA LEU A 111 -7.22 -18.49 -9.46
C LEU A 111 -7.48 -17.27 -8.57
N ILE A 112 -8.67 -17.18 -7.99
CA ILE A 112 -9.03 -16.07 -7.10
C ILE A 112 -8.14 -16.06 -5.85
N ALA A 113 -7.90 -17.23 -5.26
CA ALA A 113 -7.01 -17.36 -4.11
C ALA A 113 -5.58 -16.91 -4.42
N ARG A 114 -5.02 -17.31 -5.58
CA ARG A 114 -3.68 -16.87 -6.03
C ARG A 114 -3.61 -15.36 -6.22
N ASN A 115 -4.66 -14.75 -6.78
CA ASN A 115 -4.75 -13.31 -6.94
C ASN A 115 -4.78 -12.60 -5.58
N ALA A 116 -5.61 -13.08 -4.66
CA ALA A 116 -5.69 -12.55 -3.29
C ALA A 116 -4.35 -12.61 -2.56
N LEU A 117 -3.68 -13.76 -2.61
CA LEU A 117 -2.36 -13.96 -2.00
C LEU A 117 -1.27 -13.09 -2.63
N SER A 118 -1.30 -12.92 -3.96
CA SER A 118 -0.35 -12.06 -4.67
C SER A 118 -0.55 -10.60 -4.29
N HIS A 119 -1.80 -10.15 -4.22
CA HIS A 119 -2.16 -8.81 -3.76
C HIS A 119 -1.71 -8.57 -2.31
N ARG A 120 -1.91 -9.54 -1.42
CA ARG A 120 -1.40 -9.49 -0.03
C ARG A 120 0.12 -9.35 0.02
N ARG A 121 0.84 -10.14 -0.78
CA ARG A 121 2.31 -10.09 -0.83
C ARG A 121 2.80 -8.73 -1.32
N LEU A 122 2.16 -8.16 -2.33
CA LEU A 122 2.50 -6.82 -2.82
C LEU A 122 2.26 -5.76 -1.74
N GLN A 123 1.14 -5.82 -1.02
CA GLN A 123 0.85 -4.92 0.09
C GLN A 123 1.88 -5.05 1.22
N GLN A 124 2.21 -6.28 1.64
CA GLN A 124 3.23 -6.53 2.66
C GLN A 124 4.62 -6.02 2.24
N THR A 125 4.98 -6.22 0.97
CA THR A 125 6.25 -5.74 0.43
C THR A 125 6.28 -4.22 0.41
N ASN A 126 5.18 -3.57 0.01
CA ASN A 126 5.06 -2.12 0.02
C ASN A 126 5.15 -1.55 1.44
N ASP A 127 4.43 -2.13 2.40
CA ASP A 127 4.48 -1.75 3.82
C ASP A 127 5.92 -1.90 4.37
N LEU A 128 6.60 -2.99 4.04
CA LEU A 128 7.99 -3.23 4.45
C LEU A 128 8.96 -2.20 3.85
N LEU A 129 8.84 -1.91 2.55
CA LEU A 129 9.66 -0.91 1.87
C LEU A 129 9.42 0.49 2.45
N ARG A 130 8.17 0.84 2.74
CA ARG A 130 7.81 2.10 3.42
C ARG A 130 8.48 2.20 4.79
N HIS A 131 8.38 1.16 5.61
CA HIS A 131 9.05 1.14 6.92
C HIS A 131 10.57 1.22 6.82
N GLN A 132 11.18 0.55 5.85
CA GLN A 132 12.64 0.66 5.62
C GLN A 132 13.04 2.08 5.23
N LEU A 133 12.24 2.77 4.41
CA LEU A 133 12.49 4.17 4.05
C LEU A 133 12.32 5.09 5.27
N GLU A 134 11.27 4.92 6.06
CA GLU A 134 11.07 5.67 7.31
C GLU A 134 12.26 5.52 8.27
N GLN A 135 12.77 4.29 8.44
CA GLN A 135 13.94 4.04 9.28
C GLN A 135 15.22 4.66 8.69
N ARG A 136 15.43 4.52 7.38
CA ARG A 136 16.61 5.07 6.69
C ARG A 136 16.69 6.58 6.80
N PHE A 137 15.55 7.26 6.71
CA PHE A 137 15.50 8.72 6.74
C PHE A 137 15.21 9.29 8.14
N ASN A 138 15.25 8.46 9.19
CA ASN A 138 15.01 8.92 10.55
C ASN A 138 16.08 9.92 11.03
N ILE A 139 15.65 11.04 11.61
CA ILE A 139 16.55 12.03 12.22
C ILE A 139 16.99 11.54 13.60
N VAL A 140 18.19 10.98 13.68
CA VAL A 140 18.81 10.48 14.92
C VAL A 140 19.41 11.59 15.77
N GLY A 141 19.61 11.31 17.07
CA GLY A 141 20.24 12.22 18.03
C GLY A 141 19.27 12.86 19.01
N GLU A 142 19.79 13.18 20.21
CA GLU A 142 18.99 13.61 21.37
C GLU A 142 19.30 15.04 21.82
N SER A 143 20.08 15.78 21.04
CA SER A 143 20.43 17.16 21.32
C SER A 143 19.20 18.07 21.35
N VAL A 144 19.28 19.18 22.10
CA VAL A 144 18.19 20.17 22.18
C VAL A 144 17.80 20.70 20.79
N PRO A 145 18.74 21.09 19.89
CA PRO A 145 18.41 21.49 18.52
C PRO A 145 17.70 20.39 17.72
N THR A 146 18.17 19.14 17.81
CA THR A 146 17.53 18.01 17.09
C THR A 146 16.09 17.78 17.54
N LYS A 147 15.84 17.86 18.86
CA LYS A 147 14.48 17.75 19.41
C LYS A 147 13.58 18.91 18.96
N ALA A 148 14.10 20.12 18.92
CA ALA A 148 13.38 21.29 18.42
C ALA A 148 13.03 21.13 16.93
N LEU A 149 13.98 20.66 16.11
CA LEU A 149 13.78 20.39 14.68
C LEU A 149 12.67 19.34 14.46
N ARG A 150 12.69 18.21 15.19
CA ARG A 150 11.61 17.20 15.10
C ARG A 150 10.24 17.77 15.44
N LYS A 151 10.13 18.66 16.44
CA LYS A 151 8.88 19.34 16.77
C LYS A 151 8.43 20.30 15.66
N GLN A 152 9.35 21.04 15.06
CA GLN A 152 9.03 21.92 13.93
C GLN A 152 8.51 21.13 12.74
N ILE A 153 9.17 20.02 12.38
CA ILE A 153 8.73 19.11 11.32
C ILE A 153 7.30 18.63 11.58
N ALA A 154 7.00 18.17 12.80
CA ALA A 154 5.66 17.70 13.16
C ALA A 154 4.56 18.78 13.01
N ILE A 155 4.91 20.05 13.20
CA ILE A 155 3.98 21.18 13.05
C ILE A 155 3.76 21.53 11.58
N VAL A 156 4.83 21.54 10.76
CA VAL A 156 4.73 22.00 9.36
C VAL A 156 4.30 20.90 8.39
N ALA A 157 4.59 19.63 8.70
CA ALA A 157 4.29 18.48 7.83
C ALA A 157 2.82 18.35 7.41
N PRO A 158 1.80 18.53 8.27
CA PRO A 158 0.40 18.44 7.85
C PRO A 158 -0.08 19.66 7.04
N THR A 159 0.75 20.70 6.88
CA THR A 159 0.36 21.91 6.13
C THR A 159 0.59 21.76 4.62
N ASN A 160 -0.08 22.61 3.83
CA ASN A 160 0.14 22.71 2.38
C ASN A 160 1.11 23.85 1.99
N SER A 161 1.84 24.41 2.97
CA SER A 161 2.76 25.53 2.76
C SER A 161 4.05 25.08 2.07
N ARG A 162 4.71 26.01 1.37
CA ARG A 162 6.09 25.81 0.88
C ARG A 162 7.05 25.90 2.06
N ILE A 163 7.97 24.94 2.17
CA ILE A 163 8.93 24.86 3.28
C ILE A 163 10.34 25.05 2.73
N LEU A 164 11.08 26.00 3.30
CA LEU A 164 12.50 26.21 3.02
C LEU A 164 13.33 25.53 4.11
N ILE A 165 14.23 24.63 3.70
CA ILE A 165 15.16 23.93 4.59
C ILE A 165 16.55 24.49 4.31
N TYR A 166 17.20 25.04 5.32
CA TYR A 166 18.55 25.60 5.20
C TYR A 166 19.49 24.97 6.22
N GLY A 167 20.77 24.93 5.88
CA GLY A 167 21.82 24.31 6.66
C GLY A 167 23.03 24.01 5.78
N GLU A 168 24.19 23.88 6.41
CA GLU A 168 25.44 23.55 5.72
C GLU A 168 25.32 22.22 4.95
N SER A 169 26.22 22.01 3.98
CA SER A 169 26.26 20.74 3.25
C SER A 169 26.50 19.56 4.21
N GLY A 170 25.80 18.45 3.99
CA GLY A 170 25.90 17.26 4.85
C GLY A 170 25.14 17.32 6.18
N THR A 171 24.39 18.40 6.50
CA THR A 171 23.62 18.52 7.75
C THR A 171 22.31 17.73 7.78
N GLY A 172 21.98 16.99 6.71
CA GLY A 172 20.78 16.15 6.65
C GLY A 172 19.51 16.84 6.18
N LYS A 173 19.62 17.86 5.31
CA LYS A 173 18.46 18.54 4.69
C LYS A 173 17.49 17.57 3.99
N GLU A 174 18.03 16.56 3.32
CA GLU A 174 17.24 15.48 2.71
C GLU A 174 16.45 14.66 3.76
N LEU A 175 17.05 14.38 4.93
CA LEU A 175 16.33 13.71 6.02
C LEU A 175 15.12 14.55 6.46
N VAL A 176 15.31 15.86 6.59
CA VAL A 176 14.23 16.79 6.97
C VAL A 176 13.10 16.78 5.94
N SER A 177 13.41 16.88 4.64
CA SER A 177 12.38 16.89 3.58
C SER A 177 11.60 15.57 3.52
N ARG A 178 12.27 14.43 3.70
CA ARG A 178 11.64 13.10 3.77
C ARG A 178 10.71 12.96 4.97
N ASN A 179 11.14 13.41 6.17
CA ASN A 179 10.28 13.36 7.36
C ASN A 179 9.04 14.26 7.23
N ILE A 180 9.20 15.45 6.65
CA ILE A 180 8.06 16.33 6.34
C ILE A 180 7.05 15.60 5.46
N HIS A 181 7.49 14.92 4.40
CA HIS A 181 6.61 14.17 3.52
C HIS A 181 5.92 12.99 4.22
N PHE A 182 6.67 12.15 4.94
CA PHE A 182 6.11 10.99 5.65
C PHE A 182 5.11 11.38 6.76
N MET A 183 5.26 12.57 7.35
CA MET A 183 4.34 13.09 8.38
C MET A 183 3.22 13.96 7.80
N SER A 184 3.15 14.13 6.48
CA SER A 184 2.13 14.94 5.81
C SER A 184 0.87 14.14 5.46
N HIS A 185 -0.20 14.85 5.07
CA HIS A 185 -1.39 14.22 4.49
C HIS A 185 -1.13 13.54 3.13
N ARG A 186 0.08 13.69 2.56
CA ARG A 186 0.48 13.14 1.26
C ARG A 186 1.53 12.03 1.39
N ALA A 187 1.72 11.46 2.58
CA ALA A 187 2.71 10.42 2.84
C ALA A 187 2.59 9.16 1.96
N ALA A 188 1.39 8.90 1.43
CA ALA A 188 1.14 7.80 0.50
C ALA A 188 1.32 8.17 -0.99
N ALA A 189 1.50 9.46 -1.29
CA ALA A 189 1.66 10.01 -2.64
C ALA A 189 3.15 10.09 -3.03
N PRO A 190 3.49 10.42 -4.30
CA PRO A 190 4.88 10.48 -4.73
C PRO A 190 5.72 11.52 -3.98
N PHE A 191 6.98 11.17 -3.68
CA PHE A 191 8.02 12.13 -3.32
C PHE A 191 9.04 12.18 -4.45
N VAL A 192 9.11 13.32 -5.13
CA VAL A 192 10.02 13.54 -6.25
C VAL A 192 11.12 14.49 -5.81
N GLU A 193 12.36 14.06 -5.98
CA GLU A 193 13.54 14.84 -5.65
C GLU A 193 14.23 15.32 -6.93
N VAL A 194 14.67 16.58 -6.89
CA VAL A 194 15.39 17.25 -7.97
C VAL A 194 16.57 17.97 -7.36
N ASN A 195 17.78 17.51 -7.68
CA ASN A 195 18.99 18.25 -7.37
C ASN A 195 19.21 19.29 -8.49
N CYS A 196 18.99 20.56 -8.16
CA CYS A 196 19.07 21.66 -9.13
C CYS A 196 20.49 21.91 -9.62
N ALA A 197 21.51 21.63 -8.80
CA ALA A 197 22.92 21.78 -9.18
C ALA A 197 23.40 20.68 -10.15
N ALA A 198 22.75 19.52 -10.16
CA ALA A 198 23.13 18.39 -11.00
C ALA A 198 22.55 18.44 -12.43
N ILE A 199 21.61 19.36 -12.70
CA ILE A 199 20.94 19.46 -13.99
C ILE A 199 21.51 20.66 -14.77
N PRO A 200 21.99 20.47 -16.01
CA PRO A 200 22.42 21.59 -16.84
C PRO A 200 21.29 22.62 -17.03
N GLU A 201 21.64 23.91 -17.04
CA GLU A 201 20.66 25.00 -17.11
C GLU A 201 19.78 24.91 -18.36
N GLU A 202 20.30 24.41 -19.47
CA GLU A 202 19.55 24.22 -20.71
C GLU A 202 18.52 23.08 -20.64
N LEU A 203 18.65 22.14 -19.69
CA LEU A 203 17.77 20.98 -19.55
C LEU A 203 16.79 21.10 -18.37
N ILE A 204 17.01 22.01 -17.43
CA ILE A 204 16.20 22.11 -16.20
C ILE A 204 14.71 22.32 -16.47
N GLU A 205 14.34 23.10 -17.49
CA GLU A 205 12.95 23.32 -17.88
C GLU A 205 12.32 22.03 -18.41
N SER A 206 13.05 21.30 -19.26
CA SER A 206 12.64 20.01 -19.80
C SER A 206 12.53 18.94 -18.71
N GLU A 207 13.39 18.97 -17.69
CA GLU A 207 13.27 18.09 -16.53
C GLU A 207 12.05 18.44 -15.67
N LEU A 208 11.86 19.71 -15.31
CA LEU A 208 10.78 20.15 -14.42
C LEU A 208 9.40 20.02 -15.06
N PHE A 209 9.24 20.49 -16.30
CA PHE A 209 7.95 20.57 -17.00
C PHE A 209 7.72 19.44 -18.01
N GLY A 210 8.77 18.72 -18.37
CA GLY A 210 8.69 17.70 -19.41
C GLY A 210 8.81 18.31 -20.80
N HIS A 211 8.70 17.45 -21.81
CA HIS A 211 8.69 17.87 -23.21
C HIS A 211 7.93 16.90 -24.10
N THR A 212 7.43 17.42 -25.21
CA THR A 212 6.90 16.63 -26.31
C THR A 212 7.99 16.35 -27.34
N LYS A 213 7.80 15.30 -28.14
CA LYS A 213 8.69 14.98 -29.25
C LYS A 213 8.88 16.20 -30.17
N GLY A 214 10.14 16.55 -30.46
CA GLY A 214 10.51 17.65 -31.34
C GLY A 214 10.43 19.06 -30.76
N SER A 215 10.24 19.25 -29.44
CA SER A 215 10.20 20.58 -28.84
C SER A 215 11.57 21.30 -28.79
N PHE A 216 12.68 20.55 -28.86
CA PHE A 216 14.05 21.06 -29.00
C PHE A 216 14.95 20.06 -29.74
N THR A 217 16.15 20.49 -30.13
CA THR A 217 17.15 19.62 -30.78
C THR A 217 17.61 18.52 -29.84
N GLY A 218 17.23 17.26 -30.14
CA GLY A 218 17.50 16.09 -29.30
C GLY A 218 16.28 15.49 -28.61
N ALA A 219 15.10 16.11 -28.71
CA ALA A 219 13.84 15.61 -28.15
C ALA A 219 13.25 14.46 -29.02
N SER A 220 13.85 13.27 -28.95
CA SER A 220 13.43 12.09 -29.72
C SER A 220 12.11 11.50 -29.27
N ASP A 221 11.85 11.52 -27.96
CA ASP A 221 10.69 10.91 -27.30
C ASP A 221 10.05 11.87 -26.30
N PRO A 222 8.73 11.82 -26.09
CA PRO A 222 8.09 12.62 -25.06
C PRO A 222 8.50 12.18 -23.65
N LYS A 223 8.69 13.14 -22.76
CA LYS A 223 9.08 12.92 -21.36
C LYS A 223 8.17 13.69 -20.41
N LYS A 224 7.67 13.01 -19.38
CA LYS A 224 6.92 13.64 -18.28
C LYS A 224 7.85 14.47 -17.39
N GLY A 225 7.38 15.65 -17.00
CA GLY A 225 8.11 16.54 -16.10
C GLY A 225 8.06 16.09 -14.64
N LYS A 226 9.01 16.57 -13.82
CA LYS A 226 9.01 16.33 -12.38
C LYS A 226 7.76 16.88 -11.69
N PHE A 227 7.16 17.97 -12.18
CA PHE A 227 5.88 18.46 -11.67
C PHE A 227 4.75 17.46 -11.88
N GLU A 228 4.65 16.88 -13.07
CA GLU A 228 3.63 15.86 -13.38
C GLU A 228 3.86 14.58 -12.57
N LEU A 229 5.11 14.16 -12.40
CA LEU A 229 5.45 13.00 -11.58
C LEU A 229 5.19 13.23 -10.08
N ALA A 230 5.21 14.47 -9.62
CA ALA A 230 4.96 14.86 -8.24
C ALA A 230 3.50 15.23 -7.97
N ASP A 231 2.61 15.08 -8.95
CA ASP A 231 1.19 15.43 -8.80
C ASP A 231 0.55 14.69 -7.63
N GLY A 232 -0.24 15.42 -6.84
CA GLY A 232 -0.80 14.96 -5.56
C GLY A 232 0.22 14.70 -4.43
N GLY A 233 1.52 14.82 -4.70
CA GLY A 233 2.61 14.47 -3.79
C GLY A 233 3.45 15.65 -3.30
N THR A 234 4.76 15.42 -3.23
CA THR A 234 5.78 16.39 -2.79
C THR A 234 6.91 16.46 -3.80
N LEU A 235 7.27 17.68 -4.21
CA LEU A 235 8.47 17.98 -4.99
C LEU A 235 9.51 18.64 -4.08
N PHE A 236 10.67 18.00 -3.91
CA PHE A 236 11.80 18.54 -3.16
C PHE A 236 12.87 19.04 -4.14
N LEU A 237 13.15 20.35 -4.09
CA LEU A 237 14.18 21.01 -4.89
C LEU A 237 15.42 21.21 -4.00
N ASP A 238 16.41 20.34 -4.17
CA ASP A 238 17.68 20.44 -3.46
C ASP A 238 18.63 21.38 -4.18
N GLU A 239 19.44 22.11 -3.41
CA GLU A 239 20.32 23.18 -3.91
C GLU A 239 19.57 24.21 -4.78
N ILE A 240 18.35 24.59 -4.34
CA ILE A 240 17.50 25.58 -5.02
C ILE A 240 18.19 26.94 -5.26
N GLY A 241 19.21 27.26 -4.47
CA GLY A 241 20.02 28.47 -4.63
C GLY A 241 20.88 28.49 -5.90
N ASP A 242 21.19 27.32 -6.46
CA ASP A 242 21.99 27.19 -7.68
C ASP A 242 21.15 27.34 -8.96
N MET A 243 19.82 27.49 -8.84
CA MET A 243 18.96 27.78 -9.98
C MET A 243 19.18 29.20 -10.51
N SER A 244 19.37 29.33 -11.82
CA SER A 244 19.44 30.64 -12.47
C SER A 244 18.14 31.43 -12.34
N LEU A 245 18.24 32.77 -12.32
CA LEU A 245 17.06 33.66 -12.27
C LEU A 245 16.09 33.41 -13.43
N LYS A 246 16.62 33.07 -14.61
CA LYS A 246 15.82 32.72 -15.78
C LYS A 246 14.96 31.48 -15.54
N THR A 247 15.51 30.50 -14.83
CA THR A 247 14.77 29.28 -14.48
C THR A 247 13.75 29.55 -13.38
N GLN A 248 14.13 30.30 -12.35
CA GLN A 248 13.21 30.67 -11.26
C GLN A 248 11.98 31.44 -11.78
N ALA A 249 12.15 32.30 -12.79
CA ALA A 249 11.03 33.03 -13.40
C ALA A 249 9.98 32.14 -14.09
N LYS A 250 10.30 30.85 -14.34
CA LYS A 250 9.41 29.88 -15.00
C LYS A 250 8.70 28.93 -14.04
N VAL A 251 9.12 28.88 -12.77
CA VAL A 251 8.69 27.93 -11.72
C VAL A 251 7.79 28.62 -10.70
#